data_AF-A0A4R1L2I4-F1
#
_entry.id   AF-A0A4R1L2I4-F1
#
_cell.length_a   1.000
_cell.length_b   1.000
_cell.length_c   1.000
_cell.angle_alpha   90.00
_cell.angle_beta   90.00
_cell.angle_gamma   90.00
#
_symmetry.space_group_name_H-M   'P 1'
#
loop_
_entity.id
_entity.type
_entity.pdbx_description
1 polymer ?
#
loop_
_entity_poly.entity_id
_entity_poly.type
_entity_poly.pdbx_seq_one_letter_code
_entity_poly.pdbx_strand_id
1 'polypeptide(L)'
;MSAVLQRAQKLYKKVYLIEIIVLIAIFGILFLYNNDFAYAFSIGFLVIFVPSVFVIYIAFFVKKGKPIDITLFYRLEAIKFLFAIILIVISIKYLITNNILVFFIGFFVALALNSLLPFILNIFKQRN
;
A
#
# COMPACT_ATOMS: atom_id res chain seq x y z
N MET A 1 -20.76 15.49 -2.92
CA MET A 1 -19.28 15.28 -2.93
C MET A 1 -18.72 16.03 -4.12
N SER A 2 -17.63 16.80 -3.95
CA SER A 2 -17.04 17.52 -5.09
C SER A 2 -16.55 16.53 -6.16
N ALA A 3 -16.64 16.91 -7.44
CA ALA A 3 -16.18 16.06 -8.55
C ALA A 3 -14.70 15.66 -8.43
N VAL A 4 -13.90 16.46 -7.72
CA VAL A 4 -12.47 16.21 -7.46
C VAL A 4 -12.27 15.05 -6.48
N LEU A 5 -13.06 14.98 -5.41
CA LEU A 5 -13.00 13.89 -4.42
C LEU A 5 -13.38 12.54 -5.03
N GLN A 6 -14.42 12.50 -5.86
CA GLN A 6 -14.83 11.27 -6.55
C GLN A 6 -13.78 10.80 -7.57
N ARG A 7 -13.08 11.74 -8.23
CA ARG A 7 -11.98 11.42 -9.14
C ARG A 7 -10.80 10.80 -8.39
N ALA A 8 -10.42 11.35 -7.25
CA ALA A 8 -9.34 10.80 -6.41
C ALA A 8 -9.67 9.40 -5.89
N GLN A 9 -10.90 9.18 -5.41
CA GLN A 9 -11.36 7.85 -4.97
C GLN A 9 -11.29 6.81 -6.10
N LYS A 10 -11.76 7.16 -7.31
CA LYS A 10 -11.68 6.24 -8.47
C LYS A 10 -10.23 5.93 -8.85
N LEU A 11 -9.32 6.89 -8.72
CA LEU A 11 -7.90 6.69 -8.98
C LEU A 11 -7.28 5.73 -7.96
N TYR A 12 -7.47 5.97 -6.66
CA TYR A 12 -6.94 5.08 -5.62
C TYR A 12 -7.53 3.67 -5.67
N LYS A 13 -8.81 3.52 -6.04
CA LYS A 13 -9.39 2.19 -6.27
C LYS A 13 -8.68 1.43 -7.40
N LYS A 14 -8.30 2.11 -8.48
CA LYS A 14 -7.51 1.50 -9.57
C LYS A 14 -6.09 1.16 -9.11
N VAL A 15 -5.44 2.05 -8.36
CA VAL A 15 -4.10 1.81 -7.78
C VAL A 15 -4.09 0.53 -6.95
N TYR A 16 -5.03 0.40 -6.00
CA TYR A 16 -5.09 -0.79 -5.14
C TYR A 16 -5.43 -2.06 -5.88
N LEU A 17 -6.25 -1.99 -6.93
CA LEU A 17 -6.53 -3.14 -7.78
C LEU A 17 -5.26 -3.61 -8.51
N ILE A 18 -4.44 -2.68 -9.01
CA ILE A 18 -3.15 -3.00 -9.63
C ILE A 18 -2.19 -3.59 -8.60
N GLU A 19 -2.09 -3.01 -7.40
CA GLU A 19 -1.24 -3.54 -6.33
C GLU A 19 -1.59 -4.98 -5.95
N ILE A 20 -2.89 -5.31 -5.85
CA ILE A 20 -3.36 -6.67 -5.58
C ILE A 20 -2.98 -7.61 -6.72
N ILE A 21 -3.15 -7.20 -7.98
CA ILE A 21 -2.77 -8.02 -9.14
C ILE A 21 -1.26 -8.30 -9.12
N VAL A 22 -0.44 -7.28 -8.83
CA VAL A 22 1.01 -7.42 -8.73
C VAL A 22 1.40 -8.36 -7.59
N LEU A 23 0.75 -8.23 -6.43
CA LEU A 23 0.96 -9.13 -5.30
C LEU A 23 0.64 -10.58 -5.68
N ILE A 24 -0.52 -10.85 -6.29
CA ILE A 24 -0.92 -12.20 -6.70
C ILE A 24 0.02 -12.77 -7.75
N ALA A 25 0.44 -11.97 -8.73
CA ALA A 25 1.35 -12.40 -9.78
C ALA A 25 2.72 -12.80 -9.21
N ILE A 26 3.32 -11.94 -8.38
CA ILE A 26 4.62 -12.22 -7.75
C ILE A 26 4.50 -13.39 -6.77
N PHE A 27 3.42 -13.44 -5.98
CA PHE A 27 3.15 -14.55 -5.08
C PHE A 27 3.08 -15.88 -5.85
N GLY A 28 2.33 -15.94 -6.96
CA GLY A 28 2.21 -17.15 -7.76
C GLY A 28 3.56 -17.62 -8.31
N ILE A 29 4.38 -16.70 -8.81
CA ILE A 29 5.74 -17.02 -9.30
C ILE A 29 6.63 -17.53 -8.16
N LEU A 30 6.64 -16.84 -7.02
CA LEU A 30 7.45 -17.23 -5.86
C LEU A 30 6.97 -18.53 -5.25
N PHE A 31 5.66 -18.81 -5.24
CA PHE A 31 5.09 -20.04 -4.69
C PHE A 31 5.51 -21.26 -5.51
N LEU A 32 5.60 -21.13 -6.83
CA LEU A 32 6.15 -22.17 -7.70
C LEU A 32 7.66 -22.42 -7.47
N TYR A 33 8.38 -21.40 -6.99
CA TYR A 33 9.82 -21.50 -6.72
C TYR A 33 10.14 -21.99 -5.31
N ASN A 34 9.62 -21.30 -4.29
CA ASN A 34 9.78 -21.63 -2.88
C ASN A 34 8.65 -21.00 -2.05
N ASN A 35 7.88 -21.85 -1.38
CA ASN A 35 6.76 -21.44 -0.53
C ASN A 35 7.19 -20.45 0.56
N ASP A 36 8.34 -20.65 1.20
CA ASP A 36 8.83 -19.76 2.27
C ASP A 36 9.12 -18.36 1.74
N PHE A 37 9.59 -18.25 0.50
CA PHE A 37 9.82 -16.95 -0.14
C PHE A 37 8.51 -16.26 -0.47
N ALA A 38 7.52 -17.02 -0.96
CA ALA A 38 6.20 -16.48 -1.28
C ALA A 38 5.49 -15.92 -0.04
N TYR A 39 5.57 -16.63 1.09
CA TYR A 39 5.02 -16.17 2.37
C TYR A 39 5.79 -14.95 2.89
N ALA A 40 7.13 -15.00 2.93
CA ALA A 40 7.94 -13.89 3.41
C ALA A 40 7.68 -12.60 2.60
N PHE A 41 7.65 -12.72 1.26
CA PHE A 41 7.34 -11.61 0.36
C PHE A 41 5.94 -11.04 0.63
N SER A 42 4.93 -11.90 0.72
CA SER A 42 3.54 -11.48 0.92
C SER A 42 3.34 -10.75 2.23
N ILE A 43 3.95 -11.25 3.31
CA ILE A 43 3.87 -10.59 4.62
C ILE A 43 4.54 -9.21 4.54
N GLY A 44 5.73 -9.11 3.94
CA GLY A 44 6.42 -7.83 3.74
C GLY A 44 5.60 -6.82 2.93
N PHE A 45 4.95 -7.29 1.86
CA PHE A 45 4.06 -6.48 1.04
C PHE A 45 2.84 -6.00 1.83
N LEU A 46 2.19 -6.89 2.58
CA LEU A 46 0.98 -6.59 3.34
C LEU A 46 1.21 -5.58 4.47
N VAL A 47 2.40 -5.61 5.09
CA VAL A 47 2.78 -4.72 6.20
C VAL A 47 2.72 -3.25 5.82
N ILE A 48 2.92 -2.88 4.55
CA ILE A 48 2.76 -1.50 4.07
C ILE A 48 1.44 -1.27 3.32
N PHE A 49 0.94 -2.29 2.62
CA PHE A 49 -0.34 -2.23 1.92
C PHE A 49 -1.50 -1.97 2.88
N VAL A 50 -1.57 -2.70 3.99
CA VAL A 50 -2.65 -2.59 4.98
C VAL A 50 -2.74 -1.19 5.61
N PRO A 51 -1.64 -0.60 6.12
CA PRO A 51 -1.65 0.79 6.57
C PRO A 51 -2.07 1.79 5.51
N SER A 52 -1.65 1.57 4.26
CA SER A 52 -1.97 2.48 3.16
C SER A 52 -3.46 2.48 2.88
N VAL A 53 -4.08 1.29 2.76
CA VAL A 53 -5.53 1.14 2.59
C VAL A 53 -6.28 1.78 3.75
N PHE A 54 -5.83 1.54 4.99
CA PHE A 54 -6.44 2.10 6.19
C PHE A 54 -6.44 3.63 6.22
N VAL A 55 -5.30 4.26 5.91
CA VAL A 55 -5.16 5.72 5.88
C VAL A 55 -6.03 6.33 4.80
N ILE A 56 -6.06 5.74 3.60
CA ILE A 56 -6.92 6.21 2.51
C ILE A 56 -8.40 6.06 2.86
N TYR A 57 -8.78 4.96 3.51
CA TYR A 57 -10.14 4.76 4.01
C TYR A 57 -10.52 5.88 4.99
N ILE A 58 -9.68 6.18 5.98
CA ILE A 58 -9.91 7.29 6.92
C ILE A 58 -10.03 8.63 6.19
N ALA A 59 -9.11 8.91 5.26
CA ALA A 59 -9.06 10.17 4.53
C ALA A 59 -10.37 10.45 3.74
N PHE A 60 -10.94 9.40 3.12
CA PHE A 60 -12.11 9.56 2.26
C PHE A 60 -13.46 9.31 2.94
N PHE A 61 -13.55 8.35 3.88
CA PHE A 61 -14.82 7.94 4.47
C PHE A 61 -15.14 8.66 5.79
N VAL A 62 -14.14 8.97 6.61
CA VAL A 62 -14.36 9.64 7.91
C VAL A 62 -14.50 11.15 7.73
N LYS A 63 -13.79 11.74 6.77
CA LYS A 63 -13.80 13.20 6.52
C LYS A 63 -14.68 13.64 5.36
N LYS A 64 -15.92 13.16 5.29
CA LYS A 64 -16.91 13.52 4.25
C LYS A 64 -17.07 15.05 4.10
N GLY A 65 -16.30 15.66 3.20
CA GLY A 65 -16.56 17.02 2.68
C GLY A 65 -15.77 18.18 3.28
N LYS A 66 -14.84 17.96 4.22
CA LYS A 66 -13.91 19.04 4.64
C LYS A 66 -12.66 19.02 3.75
N PRO A 67 -12.13 20.19 3.34
CA PRO A 67 -10.84 20.24 2.65
C PRO A 67 -9.78 19.57 3.55
N ILE A 68 -8.95 18.72 2.94
CA ILE A 68 -7.84 18.09 3.64
C ILE A 68 -6.73 19.13 3.70
N ASP A 69 -6.54 19.76 4.86
CA ASP A 69 -5.41 20.64 5.08
C ASP A 69 -4.10 19.87 4.96
N ILE A 70 -3.04 20.58 4.52
CA ILE A 70 -1.69 20.02 4.35
C ILE A 70 -1.21 19.35 5.64
N THR A 71 -1.47 19.96 6.80
CA THR A 71 -1.15 19.40 8.13
C THR A 71 -1.83 18.06 8.37
N LEU A 72 -3.04 17.88 7.85
CA LEU A 72 -3.78 16.65 8.03
C LEU A 72 -3.25 15.53 7.13
N PHE A 73 -2.82 15.89 5.91
CA PHE A 73 -2.15 14.97 5.00
C PHE A 73 -0.85 14.44 5.63
N TYR A 74 0.00 15.31 6.18
CA TYR A 74 1.21 14.91 6.90
C TYR A 74 0.93 14.04 8.12
N ARG A 75 -0.13 14.34 8.90
CA ARG A 75 -0.53 13.49 10.03
C ARG A 75 -0.95 12.09 9.58
N LEU A 76 -1.72 11.99 8.50
CA LEU A 76 -2.15 10.72 7.94
C LEU A 76 -0.97 9.90 7.43
N GLU A 77 0.01 10.55 6.80
CA GLU A 77 1.25 9.91 6.36
C GLU A 77 2.10 9.42 7.54
N ALA A 78 2.24 10.22 8.60
CA ALA A 78 2.93 9.80 9.83
C ALA A 78 2.24 8.60 10.50
N ILE A 79 0.90 8.59 10.56
CA ILE A 79 0.12 7.46 11.07
C ILE A 79 0.34 6.20 10.21
N LYS A 80 0.40 6.34 8.87
CA LYS A 80 0.72 5.25 7.95
C LYS A 80 2.04 4.57 8.33
N PHE A 81 3.09 5.37 8.54
CA PHE A 81 4.43 4.86 8.86
C PHE A 81 4.49 4.27 10.26
N LEU A 82 3.90 4.90 11.27
CA LEU A 82 3.84 4.34 12.63
C LEU A 82 3.12 2.99 12.64
N PHE A 83 2.00 2.88 11.92
CA PHE A 83 1.26 1.63 11.83
C PHE A 83 2.04 0.56 11.07
N ALA A 84 2.75 0.92 10.00
CA ALA A 84 3.66 0.03 9.30
C ALA A 84 4.79 -0.47 10.22
N ILE A 85 5.42 0.40 11.01
CA ILE A 85 6.49 0.01 11.96
C ILE A 85 5.97 -1.02 12.97
N ILE A 86 4.78 -0.79 13.55
CA ILE A 86 4.16 -1.73 14.48
C ILE A 86 3.94 -3.10 13.80
N LEU A 87 3.43 -3.10 12.57
CA LEU A 87 3.24 -4.32 11.80
C LEU A 87 4.57 -5.02 11.46
N ILE A 88 5.62 -4.28 11.10
CA ILE A 88 6.97 -4.84 10.89
C ILE A 88 7.44 -5.57 12.15
N VAL A 89 7.35 -4.93 13.31
CA VAL A 89 7.78 -5.52 14.59
C VAL A 89 6.99 -6.79 14.90
N ILE A 90 5.67 -6.76 14.69
CA ILE A 90 4.80 -7.93 14.90
C ILE A 90 5.18 -9.04 13.91
N SER A 91 5.36 -8.73 12.63
CA SER A 91 5.72 -9.72 11.60
C SER A 91 7.08 -10.35 11.87
N ILE A 92 8.10 -9.59 12.26
CA ILE A 92 9.42 -10.12 12.57
C ILE A 92 9.37 -10.99 13.84
N LYS A 93 8.65 -10.54 14.87
CA LYS A 93 8.61 -11.23 16.17
C LYS A 93 7.77 -12.51 16.14
N TYR A 94 6.63 -12.50 15.46
CA TYR A 94 5.63 -13.57 15.54
C TYR A 94 5.54 -14.41 14.26
N LEU A 95 5.87 -13.86 13.09
CA LEU A 95 5.73 -14.58 11.81
C LEU A 95 7.04 -15.20 11.30
N ILE A 96 8.10 -15.26 12.14
CA ILE A 96 9.43 -15.85 11.89
C ILE A 96 9.64 -16.14 10.41
N THR A 97 9.82 -15.05 9.64
CA THR A 97 10.15 -15.21 8.23
C THR A 97 11.59 -15.70 8.20
N ASN A 98 11.80 -16.97 7.86
CA ASN A 98 13.15 -17.52 7.68
C ASN A 98 13.98 -16.68 6.69
N ASN A 99 13.32 -15.87 5.86
CA ASN A 99 13.91 -15.07 4.79
C ASN A 99 13.59 -13.57 4.96
N ILE A 100 14.25 -12.93 5.93
CA ILE A 100 14.12 -11.48 6.22
C ILE A 100 14.40 -10.61 4.98
N LEU A 101 15.35 -11.00 4.13
CA LEU A 101 15.64 -10.26 2.89
C LEU A 101 14.44 -10.21 1.95
N VAL A 102 13.77 -11.35 1.74
CA VAL A 102 12.61 -11.46 0.86
C VAL A 102 11.41 -10.69 1.42
N PHE A 103 11.27 -10.68 2.75
CA PHE A 103 10.32 -9.82 3.44
C PHE A 103 10.54 -8.33 3.12
N PHE A 104 11.77 -7.83 3.24
CA PHE A 104 12.06 -6.42 2.92
C PHE A 104 11.89 -6.10 1.43
N ILE A 105 12.18 -7.05 0.53
CA ILE A 105 11.89 -6.88 -0.90
C ILE A 105 10.39 -6.67 -1.13
N GLY A 106 9.54 -7.50 -0.53
CA GLY A 106 8.08 -7.32 -0.59
C GLY A 106 7.62 -5.97 -0.05
N PHE A 107 8.19 -5.55 1.08
CA PHE A 107 7.94 -4.25 1.68
C PHE A 107 8.31 -3.09 0.73
N PHE A 108 9.52 -3.09 0.16
CA PHE A 108 9.97 -2.01 -0.72
C PHE A 108 9.20 -1.97 -2.04
N VAL A 109 8.84 -3.13 -2.60
CA VAL A 109 8.00 -3.20 -3.81
C VAL A 109 6.63 -2.55 -3.55
N ALA A 110 5.97 -2.91 -2.45
CA ALA A 110 4.70 -2.31 -2.09
C ALA A 110 4.81 -0.80 -1.77
N LEU A 111 5.89 -0.38 -1.11
CA LEU A 111 6.16 1.04 -0.84
C LEU A 111 6.33 1.84 -2.15
N ALA A 112 7.07 1.28 -3.11
CA ALA A 112 7.29 1.88 -4.41
C ALA A 112 5.97 1.98 -5.21
N LEU A 113 5.18 0.91 -5.24
CA LEU A 113 3.87 0.91 -5.88
C LEU A 113 2.94 1.95 -5.27
N ASN A 114 2.86 2.02 -3.94
CA ASN A 114 1.99 2.94 -3.22
C ASN A 114 2.30 4.41 -3.53
N SER A 115 3.59 4.70 -3.71
CA SER A 115 4.08 6.06 -3.96
C SER A 115 4.02 6.43 -5.44
N LEU A 116 4.37 5.51 -6.34
CA LEU A 116 4.56 5.78 -7.78
C LEU A 116 3.27 5.59 -8.58
N LEU A 117 2.43 4.60 -8.28
CA LEU A 117 1.23 4.31 -9.07
C LEU A 117 0.24 5.50 -9.11
N PRO A 118 -0.05 6.21 -8.01
CA PRO A 118 -0.94 7.36 -8.07
C PRO A 118 -0.38 8.46 -9.00
N PHE A 119 0.93 8.67 -8.99
CA PHE A 119 1.63 9.67 -9.81
C PHE A 119 1.56 9.29 -11.30
N ILE A 120 1.93 8.04 -11.64
CA ILE A 120 1.92 7.53 -13.01
C ILE A 120 0.52 7.59 -13.60
N LEU A 121 -0.49 7.08 -12.89
CA LEU A 121 -1.87 7.06 -13.39
C LEU A 121 -2.46 8.47 -13.56
N ASN A 122 -2.01 9.44 -12.76
CA ASN A 122 -2.45 10.82 -12.91
C ASN A 122 -1.83 11.48 -14.15
N ILE A 123 -0.55 11.21 -14.46
CA ILE A 123 0.12 11.71 -15.66
C ILE A 123 -0.52 11.16 -16.94
N PHE A 124 -0.72 9.83 -17.01
CA PHE A 124 -1.34 9.22 -18.19
C PHE A 124 -2.74 9.76 -18.46
N LYS A 125 -3.48 10.12 -17.42
CA LYS A 125 -4.82 10.71 -17.54
C LYS A 125 -4.81 12.18 -18.00
N GLN A 126 -3.74 12.93 -17.76
CA GLN A 126 -3.61 14.29 -18.29
C GLN A 126 -3.17 14.33 -19.75
N ARG A 127 -2.60 13.23 -20.26
CA ARG A 127 -2.12 13.09 -21.64
C ARG A 127 -3.16 12.61 -22.65
N ASN A 128 -4.27 12.02 -22.17
CA ASN A 128 -5.43 11.57 -22.96
C ASN A 128 -6.63 12.49 -22.72
#